data_AF-A0A060SMD3-F1
#
_entry.id   AF-A0A060SMD3-F1
#
_cell.length_a   1.000
_cell.length_b   1.000
_cell.length_c   1.000
_cell.angle_alpha   90.00
_cell.angle_beta   90.00
_cell.angle_gamma   90.00
#
_symmetry.space_group_name_H-M   'P 1'
#
loop_
_entity.id
_entity.type
_entity.pdbx_description
1 polymer ?
#
loop_
_entity_poly.entity_id
_entity_poly.type
_entity_poly.pdbx_seq_one_letter_code
_entity_poly.pdbx_strand_id
1 'polypeptide(L)'
;MPPVLVLNLPLALKFQQLEPFWDNLPHANIFSTLTHNLLHQLHKGVFKDHLVSWATKAIKVSGNEEVDRCVKAMLKHLDLHYFKSGILLVSQWTGNEYRNMQKVFLSMIAGANDERVVSAVSSILDFIFLTHFEAHTDNSLDALHQSWQDFHEHKAIFIKLGICDNFNF
;
A
#
# COMPACT_ATOMS: atom_id res chain seq x y z
N MET A 1 -14.66 -38.16 -30.78
CA MET A 1 -13.41 -38.35 -30.00
C MET A 1 -12.23 -38.17 -30.93
N PRO A 2 -11.35 -37.19 -30.65
CA PRO A 2 -9.93 -37.31 -30.94
C PRO A 2 -9.10 -37.19 -29.63
N PRO A 3 -7.88 -37.77 -29.58
CA PRO A 3 -7.09 -37.86 -28.37
C PRO A 3 -6.25 -36.58 -28.14
N VAL A 4 -6.18 -36.13 -26.89
CA VAL A 4 -5.27 -35.06 -26.46
C VAL A 4 -3.91 -35.68 -26.14
N LEU A 5 -2.87 -35.12 -26.77
CA LEU A 5 -1.46 -35.48 -26.61
C LEU A 5 -1.01 -35.34 -25.15
N VAL A 6 -0.41 -36.40 -24.62
CA VAL A 6 0.29 -36.40 -23.33
C VAL A 6 1.68 -35.81 -23.53
N LEU A 7 1.89 -34.59 -23.02
CA LEU A 7 3.23 -34.03 -22.85
C LEU A 7 3.73 -34.38 -21.44
N ASN A 8 4.70 -35.29 -21.37
CA ASN A 8 5.45 -35.62 -20.16
C ASN A 8 6.46 -34.50 -19.86
N LEU A 9 6.31 -33.82 -18.72
CA LEU A 9 7.34 -32.97 -18.10
C LEU A 9 7.73 -33.57 -16.73
N PRO A 10 9.02 -33.66 -16.39
CA PRO A 10 9.48 -34.42 -15.22
C PRO A 10 9.43 -33.60 -13.93
N LEU A 11 9.01 -34.27 -12.84
CA LEU A 11 9.11 -33.84 -11.43
C LEU A 11 8.45 -32.49 -11.08
N ALA A 12 7.15 -32.36 -11.33
CA ALA A 12 6.34 -31.33 -10.68
C ALA A 12 5.99 -31.76 -9.24
N LEU A 13 6.25 -30.90 -8.26
CA LEU A 13 5.63 -30.95 -6.94
C LEU A 13 4.14 -31.26 -7.11
N LYS A 14 3.72 -32.48 -6.75
CA LYS A 14 2.30 -32.81 -6.63
C LYS A 14 1.78 -32.01 -5.44
N PHE A 15 1.26 -30.81 -5.70
CA PHE A 15 0.32 -30.18 -4.78
C PHE A 15 -0.87 -31.14 -4.71
N GLN A 16 -0.92 -31.98 -3.67
CA GLN A 16 -2.15 -32.67 -3.36
C GLN A 16 -3.18 -31.57 -3.10
N GLN A 17 -4.19 -31.51 -3.94
CA GLN A 17 -5.35 -30.68 -3.71
C GLN A 17 -6.07 -31.29 -2.50
N LEU A 18 -5.66 -30.87 -1.31
CA LEU A 18 -6.31 -31.20 -0.06
C LEU A 18 -7.59 -30.39 0.00
N GLU A 19 -8.72 -31.06 0.22
CA GLU A 19 -9.93 -30.33 0.60
C GLU A 19 -9.64 -29.54 1.88
N PRO A 20 -9.95 -28.24 1.91
CA PRO A 20 -9.74 -27.45 3.10
C PRO A 20 -10.50 -28.07 4.27
N PHE A 21 -9.90 -28.12 5.47
CA PHE A 21 -10.55 -28.75 6.62
C PHE A 21 -11.90 -28.09 6.99
N TRP A 22 -12.11 -26.84 6.54
CA TRP A 22 -13.31 -26.05 6.77
C TRP A 22 -14.39 -26.20 5.68
N ASP A 23 -14.17 -26.99 4.63
CA ASP A 23 -15.11 -27.14 3.50
C ASP A 23 -16.48 -27.68 3.94
N ASN A 24 -16.48 -28.56 4.94
CA ASN A 24 -17.69 -29.17 5.50
C ASN A 24 -18.31 -28.38 6.67
N LEU A 25 -17.92 -27.10 6.86
CA LEU A 25 -18.48 -26.25 7.91
C LEU A 25 -19.54 -25.30 7.30
N PRO A 26 -20.83 -25.69 7.28
CA PRO A 26 -21.88 -24.99 6.53
C PRO A 26 -22.19 -23.56 7.03
N HIS A 27 -21.66 -23.20 8.21
CA HIS A 27 -21.88 -21.90 8.84
C HIS A 27 -20.57 -21.15 9.11
N ALA A 28 -19.42 -21.68 8.68
CA ALA A 28 -18.13 -21.03 8.87
C ALA A 28 -17.69 -20.37 7.55
N ASN A 29 -17.80 -19.05 7.47
CA ASN A 29 -17.08 -18.30 6.46
C ASN A 29 -15.65 -18.08 6.96
N ILE A 30 -14.70 -18.94 6.57
CA ILE A 30 -13.31 -18.80 7.03
C ILE A 30 -12.74 -17.41 6.69
N PHE A 31 -13.17 -16.80 5.58
CA PHE A 31 -12.71 -15.48 5.16
C PHE A 31 -13.16 -14.36 6.10
N SER A 32 -14.25 -14.53 6.86
CA SER A 32 -14.65 -13.56 7.89
C SER A 32 -13.81 -13.68 9.16
N THR A 33 -13.10 -14.80 9.36
CA THR A 33 -12.23 -15.04 10.54
C THR A 33 -10.77 -14.68 10.29
N LEU A 34 -10.37 -14.57 9.02
CA LEU A 34 -9.05 -14.10 8.63
C LEU A 34 -9.01 -12.58 8.73
N THR A 35 -8.70 -12.05 9.92
CA THR A 35 -8.47 -10.63 10.09
C THR A 35 -7.36 -10.17 9.15
N HIS A 36 -7.61 -9.07 8.44
CA HIS A 36 -6.69 -8.51 7.48
C HIS A 36 -5.34 -8.21 8.14
N ASN A 37 -4.26 -8.72 7.56
CA ASN A 37 -2.91 -8.51 8.09
C ASN A 37 -2.43 -7.11 7.71
N LEU A 38 -2.41 -6.20 8.67
CA LEU A 38 -1.96 -4.82 8.49
C LEU A 38 -0.56 -4.73 7.86
N LEU A 39 0.37 -5.59 8.27
CA LEU A 39 1.74 -5.57 7.75
C LEU A 39 1.78 -5.95 6.27
N HIS A 40 1.16 -7.06 5.89
CA HIS A 40 1.27 -7.55 4.52
C HIS A 40 0.34 -6.83 3.55
N GLN A 41 -0.90 -6.57 3.95
CA GLN A 41 -1.87 -5.94 3.05
C GLN A 41 -1.68 -4.43 3.01
N LEU A 42 -1.60 -3.78 4.17
CA LEU A 42 -1.64 -2.33 4.23
C LEU A 42 -0.23 -1.71 4.08
N HIS A 43 0.74 -2.14 4.89
CA HIS A 43 2.10 -1.59 4.81
C HIS A 43 2.87 -2.05 3.56
N LYS A 44 2.89 -3.35 3.30
CA LYS A 44 3.64 -3.89 2.15
C LYS A 44 2.86 -3.68 0.84
N GLY A 45 1.63 -4.16 0.76
CA GLY A 45 0.80 -4.07 -0.44
C GLY A 45 0.44 -2.63 -0.79
N VAL A 46 -0.49 -2.03 -0.04
CA VAL A 46 -1.04 -0.71 -0.36
C VAL A 46 0.03 0.37 -0.30
N PHE A 47 0.73 0.50 0.82
CA PHE A 47 1.66 1.62 1.02
C PHE A 47 2.92 1.47 0.15
N LYS A 48 3.68 0.39 0.31
CA LYS A 48 4.99 0.27 -0.35
C LYS A 48 4.89 -0.14 -1.81
N ASP A 49 4.13 -1.17 -2.15
CA ASP A 49 4.12 -1.70 -3.52
C ASP A 49 3.31 -0.80 -4.48
N HIS A 50 2.28 -0.10 -3.97
CA HIS A 50 1.45 0.80 -4.78
C HIS A 50 1.67 2.29 -4.51
N LEU A 51 1.36 2.79 -3.30
CA LEU A 51 1.30 4.22 -3.02
C LEU A 51 2.65 4.93 -3.21
N VAL A 52 3.73 4.34 -2.68
CA VAL A 52 5.09 4.87 -2.86
C VAL A 52 5.47 4.94 -4.33
N SER A 53 5.16 3.90 -5.10
CA SER A 53 5.42 3.83 -6.54
C SER A 53 4.65 4.91 -7.31
N TRP A 54 3.35 5.04 -7.03
CA TRP A 54 2.48 6.00 -7.72
C TRP A 54 2.87 7.45 -7.42
N ALA A 55 3.05 7.81 -6.15
CA ALA A 55 3.40 9.17 -5.79
C ALA A 55 4.79 9.56 -6.31
N THR A 56 5.77 8.64 -6.27
CA THR A 56 7.11 8.89 -6.86
C THR A 56 7.03 9.16 -8.36
N LYS A 57 6.18 8.43 -9.09
CA LYS A 57 5.96 8.68 -10.52
C LYS A 57 5.25 10.02 -10.76
N ALA A 58 4.26 10.37 -9.94
CA ALA A 58 3.54 11.65 -10.04
C ALA A 58 4.47 12.86 -9.84
N ILE A 59 5.38 12.76 -8.86
CA ILE A 59 6.45 13.73 -8.64
C ILE A 59 7.33 13.87 -9.87
N LYS A 60 7.81 12.74 -10.43
CA LYS A 60 8.68 12.76 -11.62
C LYS A 60 8.04 13.42 -12.83
N VAL A 61 6.73 13.19 -13.04
CA VAL A 61 5.95 13.86 -14.09
C VAL A 61 5.87 15.37 -13.85
N SER A 62 5.83 15.80 -12.59
CA SER A 62 5.70 17.21 -12.20
C SER A 62 7.04 17.98 -12.16
N GLY A 63 8.18 17.29 -12.24
CA GLY A 63 9.51 17.86 -12.11
C GLY A 63 10.15 17.56 -10.73
N ASN A 64 11.39 17.06 -10.73
CA ASN A 64 12.06 16.50 -9.54
C ASN A 64 12.61 17.53 -8.54
N GLU A 65 12.64 18.82 -8.87
CA GLU A 65 13.38 19.82 -8.09
C GLU A 65 12.74 20.14 -6.73
N GLU A 66 11.41 20.07 -6.63
CA GLU A 66 10.71 20.43 -5.39
C GLU A 66 10.86 19.35 -4.31
N VAL A 67 10.87 18.08 -4.69
CA VAL A 67 10.92 16.97 -3.73
C VAL A 67 12.27 16.85 -3.05
N ASP A 68 13.37 17.03 -3.79
CA ASP A 68 14.70 17.04 -3.20
C ASP A 68 14.89 18.27 -2.28
N ARG A 69 14.23 19.39 -2.58
CA ARG A 69 14.18 20.57 -1.70
C ARG A 69 13.38 20.30 -0.42
N CYS A 70 12.19 19.69 -0.52
CA CYS A 70 11.35 19.33 0.63
C CYS A 70 12.08 18.35 1.56
N VAL A 71 12.69 17.30 1.02
CA VAL A 71 13.47 16.31 1.79
C VAL A 71 14.66 16.97 2.50
N LYS A 72 15.38 17.86 1.81
CA LYS A 72 16.50 18.61 2.42
C LYS A 72 16.05 19.63 3.46
N ALA A 73 14.86 20.18 3.34
CA ALA A 73 14.26 21.12 4.28
C ALA A 73 13.68 20.43 5.54
N MET A 74 13.53 19.10 5.54
CA MET A 74 13.05 18.38 6.72
C MET A 74 14.00 18.57 7.90
N LEU A 75 13.46 18.99 9.05
CA LEU A 75 14.19 19.00 10.30
C LEU A 75 14.64 17.59 10.65
N LYS A 76 15.93 17.44 10.96
CA LYS A 76 16.48 16.21 11.55
C LYS A 76 15.92 16.07 12.97
N HIS A 77 14.81 15.35 13.13
CA HIS A 77 14.26 15.01 14.43
C HIS A 77 14.80 13.66 14.89
N LEU A 78 15.02 13.48 16.20
CA LEU A 78 15.62 12.27 16.77
C LEU A 78 14.81 10.99 16.46
N ASP A 79 13.49 11.14 16.33
CA ASP A 79 12.55 10.04 16.03
C ASP A 79 12.25 9.82 14.54
N LEU A 80 12.86 10.63 13.65
CA LEU A 80 12.68 10.51 12.20
C LEU A 80 13.93 9.86 11.60
N HIS A 81 13.77 8.66 11.05
CA HIS A 81 14.88 7.94 10.45
C HIS A 81 15.30 8.63 9.15
N TYR A 82 16.52 9.14 9.12
CA TYR A 82 17.09 9.75 7.92
C TYR A 82 17.54 8.67 6.93
N PHE A 83 16.94 8.63 5.74
CA PHE A 83 17.29 7.66 4.68
C PHE A 83 18.50 8.16 3.88
N LYS A 84 19.71 8.00 4.44
CA LYS A 84 20.99 8.53 3.88
C LYS A 84 21.30 8.05 2.45
N SER A 85 20.83 6.87 2.05
CA SER A 85 21.06 6.28 0.72
C SER A 85 19.83 6.34 -0.20
N GLY A 86 18.79 7.08 0.20
CA GLY A 86 17.51 7.09 -0.50
C GLY A 86 16.66 5.85 -0.22
N ILE A 87 15.40 5.95 -0.61
CA ILE A 87 14.31 5.04 -0.22
C ILE A 87 14.21 3.84 -1.18
N LEU A 88 14.76 3.99 -2.38
CA LEU A 88 14.59 3.05 -3.48
C LEU A 88 15.49 1.81 -3.39
N LEU A 89 16.50 1.79 -2.51
CA LEU A 89 17.49 0.72 -2.42
C LEU A 89 17.18 -0.33 -1.35
N VAL A 90 16.16 -0.13 -0.52
CA VAL A 90 15.80 -1.07 0.55
C VAL A 90 14.85 -2.14 -0.01
N SER A 91 15.36 -3.37 -0.18
CA SER A 91 14.58 -4.50 -0.73
C SER A 91 13.77 -5.24 0.34
N GLN A 92 14.18 -5.17 1.60
CA GLN A 92 13.47 -5.74 2.75
C GLN A 92 13.26 -4.66 3.80
N TRP A 93 11.99 -4.38 4.10
CA TRP A 93 11.56 -3.39 5.08
C TRP A 93 11.02 -4.11 6.32
N THR A 94 11.54 -3.73 7.48
CA THR A 94 10.98 -4.05 8.80
C THR A 94 9.73 -3.21 9.05
N GLY A 95 8.87 -3.67 9.97
CA GLY A 95 7.69 -2.90 10.40
C GLY A 95 8.04 -1.49 10.90
N ASN A 96 9.20 -1.33 11.54
CA ASN A 96 9.67 -0.03 12.03
C ASN A 96 10.08 0.91 10.88
N GLU A 97 10.71 0.37 9.84
CA GLU A 97 11.08 1.15 8.65
C GLU A 97 9.83 1.61 7.88
N TYR A 98 8.78 0.78 7.77
CA TYR A 98 7.51 1.20 7.17
C TYR A 98 6.88 2.37 7.93
N ARG A 99 6.82 2.30 9.26
CA ARG A 99 6.27 3.39 10.08
C ARG A 99 7.08 4.68 9.95
N ASN A 100 8.40 4.59 9.99
CA ASN A 100 9.25 5.76 9.85
C ASN A 100 9.13 6.38 8.45
N MET A 101 9.01 5.56 7.41
CA MET A 101 8.70 6.04 6.07
C MET A 101 7.37 6.78 6.03
N GLN A 102 6.29 6.17 6.53
CA GLN A 102 4.95 6.77 6.50
C GLN A 102 4.91 8.15 7.14
N LYS A 103 5.66 8.36 8.23
CA LYS A 103 5.78 9.66 8.91
C LYS A 103 6.42 10.74 8.05
N VAL A 104 7.39 10.39 7.20
CA VAL A 104 8.12 11.36 6.37
C VAL A 104 7.57 11.46 4.94
N PHE A 105 6.78 10.47 4.52
CA PHE A 105 6.34 10.32 3.13
C PHE A 105 5.43 11.47 2.69
N LEU A 106 4.53 11.94 3.56
CA LEU A 106 3.67 13.08 3.25
C LEU A 106 4.47 14.36 2.94
N SER A 107 5.57 14.58 3.66
CA SER A 107 6.45 15.73 3.40
C SER A 107 7.18 15.61 2.06
N MET A 108 7.49 14.39 1.61
CA MET A 108 8.11 14.18 0.31
C MET A 108 7.17 14.49 -0.85
N ILE A 109 5.89 14.15 -0.69
CA ILE A 109 4.89 14.37 -1.74
C ILE A 109 4.29 15.77 -1.70
N ALA A 110 4.53 16.56 -0.65
CA ALA A 110 4.08 17.95 -0.59
C ALA A 110 4.66 18.81 -1.73
N GLY A 111 5.77 18.38 -2.34
CA GLY A 111 6.31 18.97 -3.57
C GLY A 111 5.61 18.53 -4.86
N ALA A 112 4.55 17.72 -4.79
CA ALA A 112 3.75 17.36 -5.96
C ALA A 112 2.92 18.58 -6.41
N ASN A 113 2.88 18.81 -7.72
CA ASN A 113 2.19 19.97 -8.28
C ASN A 113 0.65 19.79 -8.35
N ASP A 114 0.14 18.57 -8.12
CA ASP A 114 -1.28 18.25 -8.13
C ASP A 114 -1.76 17.90 -6.72
N GLU A 115 -2.61 18.76 -6.15
CA GLU A 115 -3.17 18.60 -4.81
C GLU A 115 -3.90 17.26 -4.62
N ARG A 116 -4.47 16.68 -5.68
CA ARG A 116 -5.21 15.41 -5.60
C ARG A 116 -4.28 14.23 -5.35
N VAL A 117 -3.02 14.33 -5.81
CA VAL A 117 -1.98 13.33 -5.48
C VAL A 117 -1.70 13.40 -3.98
N VAL A 118 -1.58 14.61 -3.43
CA VAL A 118 -1.34 14.81 -2.00
C VAL A 118 -2.51 14.29 -1.20
N SER A 119 -3.75 14.68 -1.55
CA SER A 119 -4.97 14.20 -0.89
C SER A 119 -5.07 12.68 -0.91
N ALA A 120 -4.92 12.03 -2.07
CA ALA A 120 -5.03 10.57 -2.16
C ALA A 120 -4.00 9.84 -1.29
N VAL A 121 -2.77 10.35 -1.21
CA VAL A 121 -1.72 9.76 -0.36
C VAL A 121 -2.01 10.01 1.12
N SER A 122 -2.37 11.24 1.49
CA SER A 122 -2.75 11.59 2.87
C SER A 122 -3.88 10.69 3.37
N SER A 123 -4.94 10.52 2.58
CA SER A 123 -6.08 9.67 2.93
C SER A 123 -5.68 8.22 3.25
N ILE A 124 -4.76 7.64 2.48
CA ILE A 124 -4.26 6.29 2.78
C ILE A 124 -3.37 6.27 4.03
N LEU A 125 -2.54 7.29 4.24
CA LEU A 125 -1.71 7.40 5.44
C LEU A 125 -2.58 7.54 6.71
N ASP A 126 -3.65 8.33 6.64
CA ASP A 126 -4.62 8.49 7.72
C ASP A 126 -5.38 7.18 7.99
N PHE A 127 -5.80 6.48 6.93
CA PHE A 127 -6.42 5.16 7.05
C PHE A 127 -5.46 4.17 7.76
N ILE A 128 -4.20 4.10 7.31
CA ILE A 128 -3.18 3.26 7.94
C ILE A 128 -3.01 3.63 9.41
N PHE A 129 -2.90 4.92 9.72
CA PHE A 129 -2.74 5.38 11.09
C PHE A 129 -3.91 4.95 11.98
N LEU A 130 -5.16 5.14 11.52
CA LEU A 130 -6.36 4.78 12.26
C LEU A 130 -6.48 3.27 12.47
N THR A 131 -6.11 2.45 11.49
CA THR A 131 -6.16 0.97 11.62
C THR A 131 -5.22 0.39 12.69
N HIS A 132 -4.27 1.18 13.21
CA HIS A 132 -3.40 0.74 14.31
C HIS A 132 -4.03 0.88 15.68
N PHE A 133 -5.20 1.50 15.80
CA PHE A 133 -5.84 1.67 17.10
C PHE A 133 -6.24 0.31 17.66
N GLU A 134 -5.85 0.03 18.90
CA GLU A 134 -6.19 -1.25 19.56
C GLU A 134 -7.70 -1.38 19.81
N ALA A 135 -8.39 -0.24 19.92
CA ALA A 135 -9.83 -0.16 20.04
C ALA A 135 -10.34 1.06 19.26
N HIS A 136 -11.52 0.92 18.65
CA HIS A 136 -12.16 1.99 17.92
C HIS A 136 -13.37 2.54 18.68
N THR A 137 -13.58 3.85 18.55
CA THR A 137 -14.82 4.53 18.90
C THR A 137 -15.62 4.76 17.62
N ASP A 138 -16.91 5.11 17.73
CA ASP A 138 -17.71 5.48 16.56
C ASP A 138 -17.03 6.58 15.73
N ASN A 139 -16.47 7.59 16.40
CA ASN A 139 -15.72 8.66 15.74
C ASN A 139 -14.48 8.16 14.97
N SER A 140 -13.73 7.19 15.52
CA SER A 140 -12.54 6.68 14.83
C SER A 140 -12.90 5.71 13.69
N LEU A 141 -14.06 5.03 13.78
CA LEU A 141 -14.62 4.28 12.66
C LEU A 141 -15.10 5.21 11.54
N ASP A 142 -15.78 6.31 11.89
CA ASP A 142 -16.22 7.32 10.92
C ASP A 142 -15.03 7.97 10.22
N ALA A 143 -13.97 8.31 10.96
CA ALA A 143 -12.73 8.82 10.37
C ALA A 143 -12.05 7.80 9.44
N LEU A 144 -12.07 6.52 9.81
CA LEU A 144 -11.51 5.45 8.98
C LEU A 144 -12.33 5.26 7.71
N HIS A 145 -13.66 5.38 7.78
CA HIS A 145 -14.53 5.36 6.62
C HIS A 145 -14.31 6.60 5.73
N GLN A 146 -14.19 7.79 6.32
CA GLN A 146 -13.98 9.03 5.59
C GLN A 146 -12.64 9.00 4.84
N SER A 147 -11.55 8.61 5.49
CA SER A 147 -10.24 8.47 4.83
C SER A 147 -10.28 7.48 3.66
N TRP A 148 -11.05 6.40 3.77
CA TRP A 148 -11.28 5.49 2.65
C TRP A 148 -12.05 6.15 1.50
N GLN A 149 -13.12 6.91 1.79
CA GLN A 149 -13.88 7.64 0.79
C GLN A 149 -13.03 8.70 0.08
N ASP A 150 -12.26 9.49 0.84
CA ASP A 150 -11.39 10.55 0.33
C ASP A 150 -10.35 9.98 -0.64
N PHE A 151 -9.79 8.80 -0.33
CA PHE A 151 -8.90 8.11 -1.26
C PHE A 151 -9.62 7.78 -2.57
N HIS A 152 -10.84 7.24 -2.52
CA HIS A 152 -11.59 6.89 -3.74
C HIS A 152 -11.99 8.10 -4.57
N GLU A 153 -12.24 9.24 -3.95
CA GLU A 153 -12.50 10.50 -4.63
C GLU A 153 -11.28 10.98 -5.44
N HIS A 154 -10.08 10.86 -4.86
CA HIS A 154 -8.87 11.45 -5.44
C HIS A 154 -8.05 10.48 -6.30
N LYS A 155 -8.10 9.16 -6.05
CA LYS A 155 -7.19 8.17 -6.67
C LYS A 155 -7.19 8.19 -8.20
N ALA A 156 -8.30 8.59 -8.84
CA ALA A 156 -8.40 8.68 -10.29
C ALA A 156 -7.31 9.59 -10.91
N ILE A 157 -6.69 10.48 -10.13
CA ILE A 157 -5.54 11.26 -10.59
C ILE A 157 -4.38 10.38 -11.09
N PHE A 158 -4.12 9.24 -10.47
CA PHE A 158 -3.04 8.35 -10.90
C PHE A 158 -3.32 7.74 -12.27
N ILE A 159 -4.59 7.50 -12.62
CA ILE A 159 -4.98 7.08 -13.98
C ILE A 159 -4.81 8.24 -14.95
N LYS A 160 -5.27 9.44 -14.59
CA LYS A 160 -5.17 10.65 -15.45
C LYS A 160 -3.72 11.00 -15.80
N LEU A 161 -2.79 10.78 -14.87
CA LEU A 161 -1.35 10.98 -15.07
C LEU A 161 -0.66 9.82 -15.82
N GLY A 162 -1.40 8.77 -16.21
CA GLY A 162 -0.84 7.57 -16.87
C GLY A 162 0.07 6.73 -15.97
N ILE A 163 -0.09 6.82 -14.64
CA ILE A 163 0.77 6.15 -13.66
C ILE A 163 0.31 4.72 -13.38
N CYS A 164 -1.00 4.48 -13.49
CA CYS A 164 -1.65 3.20 -13.22
C CYS A 164 -2.88 3.02 -14.13
N ASP A 165 -3.14 1.79 -14.57
CA ASP A 165 -4.26 1.48 -15.48
C ASP A 165 -5.59 1.28 -14.73
N ASN A 166 -5.54 0.69 -13.53
CA ASN A 166 -6.71 0.43 -12.67
C ASN A 166 -6.28 0.14 -11.21
N PHE A 167 -7.26 0.04 -10.32
CA PHE A 167 -7.04 -0.21 -8.89
C PHE A 167 -7.45 -1.64 -8.45
N ASN A 168 -7.35 -2.63 -9.35
CA ASN A 168 -7.63 -4.02 -9.03
C ASN A 168 -6.34 -4.70 -8.56
N PHE A 169 -6.09 -4.67 -7.25
CA PHE A 169 -4.94 -5.31 -6.60
C PHE A 169 -5.35 -6.03 -5.33
#